data_AF-A0A6H0TFC5-F1
#
_entry.id   AF-A0A6H0TFC5-F1
#
_cell.length_a   1.000
_cell.length_b   1.000
_cell.length_c   1.000
_cell.angle_alpha   90.00
_cell.angle_beta   90.00
_cell.angle_gamma   90.00
#
_symmetry.space_group_name_H-M   'P 1'
#
loop_
_entity.id
_entity.type
_entity.pdbx_description
1 polymer ?
#
loop_
_entity_poly.entity_id
_entity_poly.type
_entity_poly.pdbx_seq_one_letter_code
_entity_poly.pdbx_strand_id
1 'polypeptide(L)'
;MTTGDVKKVTGLTERTIRYYSELNLITPKRNNIGQIHLSKKDLLDLIKILNLKIVGKNLKFIGSLNLNELSIKDTSLQLDEMYNDLECVLISLNHLENSNDEDSILNALKLAHVVNDKYMMKRGYL
;
A
#
# COMPACT_ATOMS: atom_id res chain seq x y z
N MET A 1 -9.88 18.28 8.43
CA MET A 1 -10.23 18.27 6.99
C MET A 1 -11.52 17.48 6.79
N THR A 2 -12.48 17.95 5.99
CA THR A 2 -13.72 17.18 5.77
C THR A 2 -13.48 16.02 4.79
N THR A 3 -14.36 15.02 4.78
CA THR A 3 -14.33 13.94 3.78
C THR A 3 -14.48 14.46 2.35
N GLY A 4 -15.23 15.56 2.16
CA GLY A 4 -15.36 16.25 0.88
C GLY A 4 -14.04 16.84 0.39
N ASP A 5 -13.28 17.47 1.27
CA ASP A 5 -11.96 18.04 0.94
C ASP A 5 -10.97 16.93 0.57
N VAL A 6 -10.92 15.85 1.38
CA VAL A 6 -10.05 14.70 1.09
C VAL A 6 -10.41 14.05 -0.24
N LYS A 7 -11.71 13.85 -0.53
CA LYS A 7 -12.16 13.28 -1.80
C LYS A 7 -11.71 14.12 -3.00
N LYS A 8 -11.80 15.45 -2.92
CA LYS A 8 -11.40 16.34 -4.02
C LYS A 8 -9.92 16.20 -4.39
N VAL A 9 -9.04 16.01 -3.40
CA VAL A 9 -7.59 15.94 -3.63
C VAL A 9 -7.11 14.52 -3.93
N THR A 10 -7.70 13.51 -3.26
CA THR A 10 -7.15 12.14 -3.26
C THR A 10 -8.04 11.11 -3.96
N GLY A 11 -9.31 11.45 -4.23
CA GLY A 11 -10.32 10.50 -4.69
C GLY A 11 -10.88 9.58 -3.59
N LEU A 12 -10.33 9.58 -2.37
CA LEU A 12 -10.85 8.77 -1.27
C LEU A 12 -12.28 9.19 -0.91
N THR A 13 -13.23 8.28 -1.09
CA THR A 13 -14.64 8.57 -0.84
C THR A 13 -14.96 8.54 0.66
N GLU A 14 -16.03 9.22 1.05
CA GLU A 14 -16.56 9.11 2.41
C GLU A 14 -16.91 7.66 2.80
N ARG A 15 -17.32 6.83 1.83
CA ARG A 15 -17.53 5.39 2.04
C ARG A 15 -16.23 4.69 2.43
N THR A 16 -15.12 5.00 1.77
CA THR A 16 -13.80 4.44 2.11
C THR A 16 -13.34 4.89 3.49
N ILE A 17 -13.53 6.18 3.83
CA ILE A 17 -13.19 6.71 5.15
C ILE A 17 -14.04 6.03 6.25
N ARG A 18 -15.35 5.86 6.04
CA ARG A 18 -16.19 5.10 6.96
C ARG A 18 -15.70 3.67 7.13
N TYR A 19 -15.41 2.98 6.03
CA TYR A 19 -14.92 1.61 6.08
C TYR A 19 -13.60 1.48 6.87
N TYR A 20 -12.65 2.39 6.68
CA TYR A 20 -11.41 2.38 7.47
C TYR A 20 -11.66 2.71 8.95
N SER A 21 -12.64 3.56 9.25
CA SER A 21 -13.06 3.83 10.63
C SER A 21 -13.72 2.60 11.28
N GLU A 22 -14.54 1.85 10.55
CA GLU A 22 -15.16 0.59 11.03
C GLU A 22 -14.11 -0.48 11.34
N LEU A 23 -12.98 -0.45 10.63
CA LEU A 23 -11.82 -1.31 10.88
C LEU A 23 -10.89 -0.78 12.00
N ASN A 24 -11.28 0.29 12.71
CA ASN A 24 -10.47 0.98 13.72
C ASN A 24 -9.09 1.48 13.21
N LEU A 25 -8.93 1.64 11.89
CA LEU A 25 -7.68 2.13 11.30
C LEU A 25 -7.53 3.65 11.43
N ILE A 26 -8.66 4.34 11.50
CA ILE A 26 -8.75 5.79 11.74
C ILE A 26 -9.92 6.08 12.67
N THR A 27 -9.90 7.22 13.34
CA THR A 27 -10.91 7.61 14.33
C THR A 27 -11.40 9.04 14.07
N PRO A 28 -11.97 9.33 12.88
CA PRO A 28 -12.45 10.67 12.56
C PRO A 28 -13.60 11.08 13.49
N LYS A 29 -13.69 12.38 13.77
CA LYS A 29 -14.77 12.94 14.61
C LYS A 29 -15.83 13.62 13.75
N ARG A 30 -17.05 13.74 14.27
CA ARG A 30 -18.08 14.58 13.64
C ARG A 30 -17.99 16.00 14.18
N ASN A 31 -18.19 16.99 13.32
CA ASN A 31 -18.35 18.38 13.73
C ASN A 31 -19.79 18.66 14.19
N ASN A 32 -20.07 19.90 14.60
CA ASN A 32 -21.35 20.33 15.16
C ASN A 32 -22.55 20.16 14.20
N ILE A 33 -22.31 20.03 12.89
CA ILE A 33 -23.33 19.82 11.86
C ILE A 33 -23.34 18.36 11.35
N GLY A 34 -22.67 17.45 12.07
CA GLY A 34 -22.68 16.01 11.79
C GLY A 34 -21.73 15.56 10.67
N GLN A 35 -20.95 16.45 10.06
CA GLN A 35 -20.00 16.09 9.01
C GLN A 35 -18.75 15.42 9.59
N ILE A 36 -18.24 14.40 8.88
CA ILE A 36 -17.01 13.70 9.27
C ILE A 36 -15.80 14.62 9.02
N HIS A 37 -14.99 14.78 10.06
CA HIS A 37 -13.79 15.60 10.07
C HIS A 37 -12.58 14.75 10.50
N LEU A 38 -11.59 14.68 9.60
CA LEU A 38 -10.33 13.98 9.80
C LEU A 38 -9.34 14.91 10.50
N SER A 39 -8.74 14.41 11.58
CA SER A 39 -7.64 15.04 12.30
C SER A 39 -6.31 14.83 11.56
N LYS A 40 -5.26 15.54 11.98
CA LYS A 40 -3.89 15.31 11.47
C LYS A 40 -3.47 13.85 11.64
N LYS A 41 -3.83 13.23 12.77
CA LYS A 41 -3.52 11.81 13.04
C LYS A 41 -4.21 10.91 12.02
N ASP A 42 -5.50 11.11 11.77
CA ASP A 42 -6.23 10.30 10.79
C ASP A 42 -5.62 10.43 9.39
N LEU A 43 -5.16 11.61 9.01
CA LEU A 43 -4.48 11.82 7.72
C LEU A 43 -3.13 11.10 7.65
N LEU A 44 -2.36 11.08 8.74
CA LEU A 44 -1.11 10.31 8.82
C LEU A 44 -1.38 8.81 8.74
N ASP A 45 -2.41 8.32 9.42
CA ASP A 45 -2.79 6.91 9.37
C ASP A 45 -3.31 6.52 7.98
N LEU A 46 -4.03 7.40 7.28
CA LEU A 46 -4.37 7.21 5.87
C LEU A 46 -3.13 7.05 4.97
N ILE A 47 -2.08 7.85 5.17
CA ILE A 47 -0.82 7.72 4.43
C ILE A 47 -0.20 6.34 4.68
N LYS A 48 -0.12 5.90 5.95
CA LYS A 48 0.41 4.57 6.29
C LYS A 48 -0.38 3.45 5.62
N ILE A 49 -1.71 3.50 5.68
CA ILE A 49 -2.60 2.51 5.04
C ILE A 49 -2.33 2.45 3.53
N LEU A 50 -2.22 3.59 2.86
CA LEU A 50 -1.96 3.64 1.42
C LEU A 50 -0.58 3.08 1.07
N ASN A 51 0.48 3.43 1.83
CA ASN A 51 1.82 2.87 1.63
C ASN A 51 1.84 1.35 1.79
N LEU A 52 1.18 0.82 2.83
CA LEU A 52 1.06 -0.62 3.04
C LEU A 52 0.29 -1.31 1.92
N LYS A 53 -0.75 -0.66 1.38
CA LYS A 53 -1.49 -1.18 0.22
C LYS A 53 -0.66 -1.20 -1.05
N ILE A 54 0.24 -0.24 -1.26
CA ILE A 54 1.17 -0.22 -2.41
C ILE A 54 2.04 -1.48 -2.38
N VAL A 55 2.56 -1.87 -1.21
CA VAL A 55 3.37 -3.08 -1.03
C VAL A 55 2.51 -4.35 -0.84
N GLY A 56 1.31 -4.37 -1.40
CA GLY A 56 0.47 -5.57 -1.49
C GLY A 56 -0.26 -6.00 -0.21
N LYS A 57 -0.15 -5.25 0.90
CA LYS A 57 -0.85 -5.63 2.14
C LYS A 57 -2.35 -5.40 1.99
N ASN A 58 -3.13 -6.44 2.27
CA ASN A 58 -4.58 -6.35 2.27
C ASN A 58 -5.10 -5.64 3.53
N LEU A 59 -6.33 -5.13 3.48
CA LEU A 59 -6.92 -4.39 4.60
C LEU A 59 -7.15 -5.24 5.85
N LYS A 60 -7.33 -6.56 5.72
CA LYS A 60 -7.44 -7.46 6.87
C LYS A 60 -6.12 -7.51 7.64
N PHE A 61 -4.99 -7.62 6.94
CA PHE A 61 -3.67 -7.55 7.54
C PHE A 61 -3.42 -6.17 8.17
N ILE A 62 -3.68 -5.10 7.42
CA ILE A 62 -3.50 -3.73 7.95
C ILE A 62 -4.36 -3.50 9.20
N GLY A 63 -5.60 -4.02 9.22
CA GLY A 63 -6.50 -4.01 10.38
C GLY A 63 -5.99 -4.75 11.61
N SER A 64 -5.04 -5.68 11.44
CA SER A 64 -4.40 -6.38 12.57
C SER A 64 -3.19 -5.63 13.13
N LEU A 65 -2.73 -4.56 12.47
CA LEU A 65 -1.58 -3.76 12.92
C LEU A 65 -2.02 -2.67 13.90
N ASN A 66 -1.16 -2.35 14.87
CA ASN A 66 -1.30 -1.13 15.65
C ASN A 66 -0.70 0.06 14.90
N LEU A 67 -1.53 0.80 14.15
CA LEU A 67 -1.06 1.96 13.37
C LEU A 67 -0.47 3.08 14.23
N ASN A 68 -0.75 3.12 15.55
CA ASN A 68 -0.14 4.11 16.44
C ASN A 68 1.35 3.83 16.71
N GLU A 69 1.73 2.56 16.69
CA GLU A 69 3.13 2.12 16.86
C GLU A 69 3.89 2.14 15.54
N LEU A 70 3.17 2.01 14.41
CA LEU A 70 3.76 2.08 13.08
C LEU A 70 4.09 3.53 12.71
N SER A 71 5.37 3.83 12.53
CA SER A 71 5.83 5.14 12.09
C SER A 71 5.72 5.30 10.56
N ILE A 72 5.81 6.53 10.09
CA ILE A 72 5.93 6.80 8.64
C ILE A 72 7.21 6.16 8.09
N LYS A 73 8.30 6.19 8.86
CA LYS A 73 9.59 5.60 8.46
C LYS A 73 9.47 4.10 8.20
N ASP A 74 8.70 3.38 9.00
CA ASP A 74 8.51 1.93 8.82
C ASP A 74 7.80 1.63 7.50
N THR A 75 6.76 2.40 7.17
CA THR A 75 6.08 2.24 5.86
C THR A 75 6.95 2.68 4.69
N SER A 76 7.83 3.66 4.91
CA SER A 76 8.82 4.09 3.91
C SER A 76 9.86 3.01 3.64
N LEU A 77 10.31 2.30 4.68
CA LEU A 77 11.26 1.20 4.53
C LEU A 77 10.66 0.06 3.70
N GLN A 78 9.37 -0.26 3.92
CA GLN A 78 8.70 -1.28 3.09
C GLN A 78 8.59 -0.86 1.62
N LEU A 79 8.40 0.44 1.34
CA LEU A 79 8.41 0.95 -0.03
C LEU A 79 9.80 0.88 -0.66
N ASP A 80 10.84 1.17 0.11
CA ASP A 80 12.24 1.07 -0.31
C ASP A 80 12.63 -0.39 -0.64
N GLU A 81 12.22 -1.33 0.19
CA GLU A 81 12.37 -2.76 -0.10
C GLU A 81 11.68 -3.16 -1.41
N MET A 82 10.45 -2.69 -1.64
CA MET A 82 9.73 -2.97 -2.90
C MET A 82 10.42 -2.32 -4.09
N TYR A 83 10.96 -1.12 -3.93
CA TYR A 83 11.73 -0.44 -4.97
C TYR A 83 12.96 -1.25 -5.37
N ASN A 84 13.76 -1.70 -4.39
CA ASN A 84 14.96 -2.51 -4.63
C ASN A 84 14.62 -3.86 -5.30
N ASP A 85 13.51 -4.48 -4.89
CA ASP A 85 13.02 -5.73 -5.49
C ASP A 85 12.60 -5.51 -6.96
N LEU A 86 11.91 -4.41 -7.26
CA LEU A 86 11.54 -4.04 -8.63
C LEU A 86 12.77 -3.69 -9.48
N GLU A 87 13.76 -3.03 -8.89
CA GLU A 87 15.04 -2.72 -9.55
C GLU A 87 15.78 -4.00 -9.96
N CYS A 88 15.81 -5.02 -9.08
CA CYS A 88 16.38 -6.33 -9.42
C CYS A 88 15.68 -6.96 -10.64
N VAL A 89 14.35 -6.86 -10.73
CA VAL A 89 13.59 -7.34 -11.88
C VAL A 89 13.98 -6.57 -13.15
N LEU A 90 14.01 -5.24 -13.09
CA LEU A 90 14.38 -4.40 -14.23
C LEU A 90 15.81 -4.70 -14.73
N ILE A 91 16.77 -4.88 -13.82
CA ILE A 91 18.14 -5.26 -14.16
C ILE A 91 18.17 -6.62 -14.88
N SER A 92 17.41 -7.60 -14.39
CA SER A 92 17.35 -8.92 -15.05
C SER A 92 16.72 -8.87 -16.44
N LEU A 93 15.74 -7.99 -16.66
CA LEU A 93 15.13 -7.78 -17.97
C LEU A 93 16.09 -7.10 -18.94
N ASN A 94 16.85 -6.10 -18.49
CA ASN A 94 17.91 -5.50 -19.30
C ASN A 94 18.98 -6.54 -19.68
N HIS A 95 19.33 -7.46 -18.78
CA HIS A 95 20.25 -8.55 -19.12
C HIS A 95 19.67 -9.46 -20.20
N LEU A 96 18.37 -9.82 -20.09
CA LEU A 96 17.66 -10.63 -21.07
C LEU A 96 17.64 -10.01 -22.48
N GLU A 97 17.50 -8.69 -22.58
CA GLU A 97 17.56 -7.97 -23.86
C GLU A 97 18.93 -8.10 -24.55
N ASN A 98 20.00 -8.20 -23.75
CA ASN A 98 21.38 -8.29 -24.25
C ASN A 98 21.88 -9.74 -24.39
N SER A 99 21.32 -10.68 -23.63
CA SER A 99 21.67 -12.10 -23.60
C SER A 99 20.41 -12.93 -23.41
N ASN A 100 19.96 -13.58 -24.48
CA ASN A 100 18.74 -14.41 -24.48
C ASN A 100 19.07 -15.90 -24.33
N ASP A 101 20.03 -16.22 -23.47
CA ASP A 101 20.37 -17.58 -23.08
C ASP A 101 19.40 -18.10 -22.00
N GLU A 102 19.39 -19.42 -21.80
CA GLU A 102 18.48 -20.11 -20.89
C GLU A 102 18.65 -19.65 -19.43
N ASP A 103 19.88 -19.38 -18.99
CA ASP A 103 20.16 -18.93 -17.61
C ASP A 103 19.60 -17.52 -17.37
N SER A 104 19.78 -16.62 -18.34
CA SER A 104 19.20 -15.27 -18.32
C SER A 104 17.68 -15.28 -18.24
N ILE A 105 17.03 -16.13 -19.06
CA ILE A 105 15.58 -16.33 -19.05
C ILE A 105 15.12 -16.85 -17.70
N LEU A 106 15.78 -17.88 -17.17
CA LEU A 106 15.42 -18.50 -15.91
C LEU A 106 15.59 -17.54 -14.72
N ASN A 107 16.66 -16.73 -14.72
CA ASN A 107 16.89 -15.73 -13.69
C ASN A 107 15.82 -14.63 -13.69
N ALA A 108 15.49 -14.07 -14.86
CA ALA A 108 14.42 -13.08 -14.98
C ALA A 108 13.06 -13.64 -14.55
N LEU A 109 12.74 -14.87 -14.95
CA LEU A 109 11.52 -15.57 -14.53
C LEU A 109 11.47 -15.75 -13.00
N LYS A 110 12.56 -16.20 -12.39
CA LYS A 110 12.66 -16.39 -10.94
C LYS A 110 12.42 -15.08 -10.20
N LEU A 111 13.10 -13.99 -10.58
CA LEU A 111 12.95 -12.70 -9.92
C LEU A 111 11.54 -12.14 -10.09
N ALA A 112 10.99 -12.17 -11.31
CA ALA A 112 9.61 -11.74 -11.56
C ALA A 112 8.60 -12.53 -10.72
N HIS A 113 8.75 -13.86 -10.60
CA HIS A 113 7.88 -14.68 -9.76
C HIS A 113 8.00 -14.30 -8.29
N VAL A 114 9.21 -14.17 -7.73
CA VAL A 114 9.41 -13.86 -6.31
C VAL A 114 8.77 -12.52 -5.95
N VAL A 115 9.00 -11.48 -6.77
CA VAL A 115 8.43 -10.14 -6.55
C VAL A 115 6.91 -10.17 -6.70
N ASN A 116 6.38 -10.88 -7.71
CA ASN A 116 4.94 -11.05 -7.89
C ASN A 116 4.30 -11.75 -6.68
N ASP A 117 4.88 -12.82 -6.17
CA ASP A 117 4.35 -13.54 -5.01
C ASP A 117 4.42 -12.72 -3.71
N LYS A 118 5.43 -11.84 -3.59
CA LYS A 118 5.61 -10.98 -2.42
C LYS A 118 4.60 -9.82 -2.38
N TYR A 119 4.32 -9.19 -3.52
CA TYR A 119 3.56 -7.93 -3.57
C TYR A 119 2.23 -7.99 -4.30
N MET A 120 2.07 -8.87 -5.29
CA MET A 120 0.82 -8.95 -6.02
C MET A 120 -0.16 -9.80 -5.23
N MET A 121 -1.32 -9.20 -4.95
CA MET A 121 -2.40 -9.93 -4.31
C MET A 121 -2.76 -11.12 -5.20
N LYS A 122 -2.52 -12.35 -4.72
CA LYS A 122 -3.32 -13.50 -5.13
C LYS A 122 -4.74 -13.14 -4.74
N ARG A 123 -5.52 -12.54 -5.65
CA ARG A 123 -6.96 -12.44 -5.48
C ARG A 123 -7.37 -13.86 -5.16
N GLY A 124 -7.80 -14.09 -3.92
CA GLY A 124 -8.42 -15.36 -3.58
C GLY A 124 -9.51 -15.56 -4.62
N TYR A 125 -9.33 -16.56 -5.47
CA TYR A 125 -10.44 -17.16 -6.18
C TYR A 125 -11.37 -17.65 -5.07
N LEU A 126 -12.36 -16.83 -4.75
CA LEU A 126 -13.63 -17.26 -4.16
C LEU A 126 -14.49 -17.77 -5.31
#